data_AF-A0A2T2YN26-F1
#
_entry.id   AF-A0A2T2YN26-F1
#
_cell.length_a   1.000
_cell.length_b   1.000
_cell.length_c   1.000
_cell.angle_alpha   90.00
_cell.angle_beta   90.00
_cell.angle_gamma   90.00
#
_symmetry.space_group_name_H-M   'P 1'
#
loop_
_entity.id
_entity.type
_entity.pdbx_description
1 polymer ?
#
loop_
_entity_poly.entity_id
_entity_poly.type
_entity_poly.pdbx_seq_one_letter_code
_entity_poly.pdbx_strand_id
1 'polypeptide(L)'
;MALNGKINTAVQYTDETDWLQKLTLSGFGLGLLLIFLSGFQSAGEKKFMFSGIVVGITALLVYFLRTYFKNQPGVKNNGIWLRASTSRGTIAWVIGIFLTGFYVTLYWWPDLMIGLIRSIDPLSFWLRGIAADRWFLYGTFYTLAVLIMGIRALLKYRHSPYQIIRTLSVMFFQLVLAYLIPYFLILLNQPEFYLSYFWPLKYDYLFPGTADYLIKTPGALGVFFLFWTAVISLIGVPVLTYFFGKRWYCSWVCGCGGLAETAGDPYRHLSDKSRAAWRWEVAIIYPILGFIVLTTLLLWLNSIMGGGLLGRLSNEFSQTYGFFIGSIFSGVIGVGFYPIMGSRVWCRFGCPMAAYLGILQKHFSRFRITTNGGQCISCGNCSTYCEMGIDVRWYAQQGQPIIRASCVGCGMCATVCPRGVLNLENGPREGRYQPTALISPESLRILS
;
A
#
# COMPACT_ATOMS: atom_id res chain seq x y z
N MET A 1 2.72 -37.14 -40.19
CA MET A 1 1.39 -36.51 -40.00
C MET A 1 1.49 -35.62 -38.77
N ALA A 2 1.75 -34.33 -38.96
CA ALA A 2 1.98 -33.38 -37.87
C ALA A 2 0.63 -33.00 -37.24
N LEU A 3 0.43 -33.36 -35.96
CA LEU A 3 -0.72 -32.92 -35.18
C LEU A 3 -0.55 -31.45 -34.80
N ASN A 4 -0.85 -30.56 -35.75
CA ASN A 4 -0.91 -29.12 -35.54
C ASN A 4 -2.29 -28.72 -34.99
N GLY A 5 -2.74 -29.40 -33.94
CA GLY A 5 -3.96 -29.06 -33.22
C GLY A 5 -3.66 -27.94 -32.24
N LYS A 6 -3.83 -26.68 -32.65
CA LYS A 6 -4.03 -25.59 -31.68
C LYS A 6 -5.33 -25.90 -30.95
N ILE A 7 -5.23 -26.55 -29.80
CA ILE A 7 -6.35 -26.70 -28.88
C ILE A 7 -6.64 -25.28 -28.38
N ASN A 8 -7.65 -24.63 -28.98
CA ASN A 8 -8.25 -23.42 -28.44
C ASN A 8 -9.02 -23.79 -27.17
N THR A 9 -8.31 -24.07 -26.07
CA THR A 9 -8.88 -24.06 -24.72
C THR A 9 -9.03 -22.62 -24.23
N ALA A 10 -9.67 -21.76 -25.03
CA ALA A 10 -10.11 -20.47 -24.53
C ALA A 10 -11.31 -20.73 -23.62
N VAL A 11 -11.03 -21.08 -22.36
CA VAL A 11 -12.05 -21.07 -21.31
C VAL A 11 -12.56 -19.64 -21.21
N GLN A 12 -13.68 -19.35 -21.86
CA GLN A 12 -14.34 -18.07 -21.75
C GLN A 12 -14.98 -18.01 -20.36
N TYR A 13 -14.32 -17.28 -19.45
CA TYR A 13 -14.91 -16.95 -18.17
C TYR A 13 -15.93 -15.83 -18.36
N THR A 14 -17.21 -16.16 -18.34
CA THR A 14 -18.29 -15.18 -18.33
C THR A 14 -18.48 -14.67 -16.91
N ASP A 15 -18.28 -13.37 -16.71
CA ASP A 15 -18.67 -12.72 -15.46
C ASP A 15 -20.21 -12.68 -15.42
N GLU A 16 -20.82 -13.60 -14.66
CA GLU A 16 -22.26 -13.62 -14.39
C GLU A 16 -22.67 -12.39 -13.59
N THR A 17 -22.86 -11.28 -14.29
CA THR A 17 -23.33 -10.00 -13.73
C THR A 17 -24.83 -9.87 -13.90
N ASP A 18 -25.52 -9.75 -12.78
CA ASP A 18 -26.96 -9.54 -12.71
C ASP A 18 -27.34 -8.12 -13.18
N TRP A 19 -28.61 -7.91 -13.56
CA TRP A 19 -29.12 -6.61 -14.01
C TRP A 19 -28.85 -5.52 -12.97
N LEU A 20 -29.03 -5.83 -11.68
CA LEU A 20 -28.77 -4.89 -10.59
C LEU A 20 -27.28 -4.52 -10.49
N GLN A 21 -26.38 -5.48 -10.70
CA GLN A 21 -24.94 -5.21 -10.71
C GLN A 21 -24.56 -4.30 -11.89
N LYS A 22 -25.13 -4.55 -13.08
CA LYS A 22 -24.93 -3.68 -14.25
C LYS A 22 -25.43 -2.27 -13.99
N LEU A 23 -26.65 -2.12 -13.44
CA LEU A 23 -27.22 -0.82 -13.08
C LEU A 23 -26.33 -0.08 -12.07
N THR A 24 -25.84 -0.76 -11.04
CA THR A 24 -24.91 -0.13 -10.08
C THR A 24 -23.57 0.25 -10.70
N LEU A 25 -23.01 -0.53 -11.62
CA LEU A 25 -21.79 -0.16 -12.32
C LEU A 25 -21.99 1.06 -13.23
N SER A 26 -23.14 1.15 -13.91
CA SER A 26 -23.53 2.34 -14.67
C SER A 26 -23.71 3.56 -13.77
N GLY A 27 -24.32 3.38 -12.59
CA GLY A 27 -24.44 4.44 -11.57
C GLY A 27 -23.07 4.92 -11.07
N PHE A 28 -22.11 4.01 -10.87
CA PHE A 28 -20.73 4.40 -10.54
C PHE A 28 -20.07 5.19 -11.68
N GLY A 29 -20.26 4.77 -12.94
CA GLY A 29 -19.80 5.51 -14.12
C GLY A 29 -20.39 6.92 -14.20
N LEU A 30 -21.69 7.08 -13.90
CA LEU A 30 -22.34 8.38 -13.80
C LEU A 30 -21.73 9.23 -12.68
N GLY A 31 -21.45 8.64 -11.52
CA GLY A 31 -20.76 9.33 -10.42
C GLY A 31 -19.38 9.86 -10.82
N LEU A 32 -18.58 9.04 -11.51
CA LEU A 32 -17.28 9.47 -12.06
C LEU A 32 -17.41 10.57 -13.11
N LEU A 33 -18.43 10.50 -13.97
CA LEU A 33 -18.71 11.55 -14.96
C LEU A 33 -19.05 12.89 -14.27
N LEU A 34 -19.87 12.88 -13.23
CA LEU A 34 -20.21 14.09 -12.46
C LEU A 34 -18.97 14.70 -11.78
N ILE A 35 -18.10 13.86 -11.22
CA ILE A 35 -16.81 14.30 -10.66
C ILE A 35 -15.94 14.92 -11.76
N PHE A 36 -15.84 14.27 -12.92
CA PHE A 36 -15.08 14.78 -14.05
C PHE A 36 -15.60 16.15 -14.53
N LEU A 37 -16.92 16.30 -14.68
CA LEU A 37 -17.57 17.55 -15.11
C LEU A 37 -17.35 18.69 -14.10
N SER A 38 -17.23 18.38 -12.81
CA SER A 38 -16.93 19.40 -11.79
C SER A 38 -15.57 20.08 -11.98
N GLY A 39 -14.68 19.51 -12.81
CA GLY A 39 -13.37 20.09 -13.13
C GLY A 39 -13.37 21.18 -14.20
N PHE A 40 -14.46 21.38 -14.96
CA PHE A 40 -14.45 22.19 -16.20
C PHE A 40 -15.19 23.54 -16.16
N GLN A 41 -16.01 23.85 -15.15
CA GLN A 41 -16.86 25.06 -15.14
C GLN A 41 -16.50 26.02 -13.98
N SER A 42 -17.14 27.21 -13.92
CA SER A 42 -16.80 28.31 -13.00
C SER A 42 -17.84 28.75 -11.94
N ALA A 43 -19.02 28.13 -11.79
CA ALA A 43 -19.94 28.47 -10.68
C ALA A 43 -21.01 27.41 -10.30
N GLY A 44 -21.23 26.36 -11.11
CA GLY A 44 -22.20 25.28 -10.82
C GLY A 44 -21.59 24.06 -10.11
N GLU A 45 -20.26 24.04 -9.98
CA GLU A 45 -19.40 22.84 -9.86
C GLU A 45 -19.52 22.04 -8.57
N LYS A 46 -19.77 22.69 -7.43
CA LYS A 46 -19.70 22.03 -6.13
C LYS A 46 -20.77 20.93 -5.98
N LYS A 47 -21.96 21.18 -6.51
CA LYS A 47 -23.08 20.22 -6.48
C LYS A 47 -22.76 18.96 -7.30
N PHE A 48 -22.08 19.11 -8.43
CA PHE A 48 -21.65 17.96 -9.24
C PHE A 48 -20.59 17.11 -8.55
N MET A 49 -19.63 17.72 -7.85
CA MET A 49 -18.65 16.98 -7.05
C MET A 49 -19.34 16.16 -5.94
N PHE A 50 -20.16 16.80 -5.10
CA PHE A 50 -20.84 16.10 -3.99
C PHE A 50 -21.83 15.04 -4.48
N SER A 51 -22.66 15.35 -5.48
CA SER A 51 -23.58 14.36 -6.06
C SER A 51 -22.82 13.20 -6.71
N GLY A 52 -21.72 13.47 -7.42
CA GLY A 52 -20.88 12.45 -8.01
C GLY A 52 -20.26 11.51 -6.98
N ILE A 53 -19.74 12.05 -5.87
CA ILE A 53 -19.24 11.26 -4.74
C ILE A 53 -20.35 10.41 -4.12
N VAL A 54 -21.51 11.00 -3.81
CA VAL A 54 -22.62 10.28 -3.16
C VAL A 54 -23.16 9.16 -4.06
N VAL A 55 -23.41 9.46 -5.34
CA VAL A 55 -23.88 8.48 -6.32
C VAL A 55 -22.84 7.37 -6.50
N GLY A 56 -21.56 7.73 -6.67
CA GLY A 56 -20.48 6.78 -6.84
C GLY A 56 -20.30 5.84 -5.64
N ILE A 57 -20.31 6.38 -4.42
CA ILE A 57 -20.21 5.60 -3.18
C ILE A 57 -21.41 4.65 -3.07
N THR A 58 -22.63 5.19 -3.19
CA THR A 58 -23.86 4.39 -3.02
C THR A 58 -23.91 3.25 -4.04
N ALA A 59 -23.57 3.54 -5.29
CA ALA A 59 -23.50 2.56 -6.36
C ALA A 59 -22.49 1.43 -6.06
N LEU A 60 -21.26 1.78 -5.64
CA LEU A 60 -20.25 0.78 -5.29
C LEU A 60 -20.63 -0.06 -4.07
N LEU A 61 -21.23 0.55 -3.04
CA LEU A 61 -21.68 -0.17 -1.85
C LEU A 61 -22.74 -1.21 -2.21
N VAL A 62 -23.77 -0.83 -2.97
CA VAL A 62 -24.81 -1.76 -3.42
C VAL A 62 -24.21 -2.86 -4.29
N TYR A 63 -23.28 -2.51 -5.19
CA TYR A 63 -22.56 -3.49 -6.01
C TYR A 63 -21.79 -4.52 -5.16
N PHE A 64 -21.03 -4.07 -4.17
CA PHE A 64 -20.26 -4.98 -3.30
C PHE A 64 -21.18 -5.86 -2.45
N LEU A 65 -22.20 -5.28 -1.83
CA LEU A 65 -23.19 -6.03 -1.04
C LEU A 65 -23.84 -7.13 -1.89
N ARG A 66 -24.35 -6.78 -3.08
CA ARG A 66 -24.96 -7.75 -4.01
C ARG A 66 -23.99 -8.85 -4.42
N THR A 67 -22.71 -8.52 -4.64
CA THR A 67 -21.69 -9.46 -5.11
C THR A 67 -21.28 -10.47 -4.04
N TYR A 68 -21.07 -10.03 -2.80
CA TYR A 68 -20.54 -10.88 -1.73
C TYR A 68 -21.62 -11.57 -0.89
N PHE A 69 -22.84 -11.03 -0.78
CA PHE A 69 -23.93 -11.71 -0.08
C PHE A 69 -24.56 -12.84 -0.91
N LYS A 70 -24.50 -12.79 -2.24
CA LYS A 70 -24.92 -13.91 -3.12
C LYS A 70 -24.03 -15.15 -2.97
N ASN A 71 -22.79 -14.98 -2.55
CA ASN A 71 -21.77 -16.02 -2.58
C ASN A 71 -21.40 -16.49 -1.17
N GLN A 72 -21.14 -17.79 -1.01
CA GLN A 72 -20.59 -18.31 0.26
C GLN A 72 -19.28 -17.60 0.65
N PRO A 73 -19.06 -17.34 1.96
CA PRO A 73 -17.80 -16.79 2.46
C PRO A 73 -16.60 -17.65 2.03
N GLY A 74 -15.53 -17.01 1.58
CA GLY A 74 -14.28 -17.69 1.23
C GLY A 74 -13.45 -16.89 0.23
N VAL A 75 -12.16 -17.23 0.09
CA VAL A 75 -11.31 -16.58 -0.91
C VAL A 75 -11.57 -17.19 -2.28
N LYS A 76 -12.54 -16.63 -3.01
CA LYS A 76 -12.85 -17.00 -4.40
C LYS A 76 -12.20 -16.02 -5.35
N ASN A 77 -11.24 -16.49 -6.12
CA ASN A 77 -10.48 -15.68 -7.08
C ASN A 77 -10.57 -16.29 -8.48
N ASN A 78 -11.79 -16.59 -8.92
CA ASN A 78 -12.06 -17.27 -10.17
C ASN A 78 -11.90 -16.31 -11.36
N GLY A 79 -11.24 -16.78 -12.42
CA GLY A 79 -11.13 -16.04 -13.69
C GLY A 79 -10.31 -14.74 -13.63
N ILE A 80 -9.56 -14.46 -12.56
CA ILE A 80 -8.83 -13.19 -12.41
C ILE A 80 -7.83 -12.92 -13.55
N TRP A 81 -7.18 -13.96 -14.06
CA TRP A 81 -6.26 -13.86 -15.20
C TRP A 81 -6.95 -13.65 -16.55
N LEU A 82 -8.27 -13.87 -16.61
CA LEU A 82 -9.07 -13.80 -17.84
C LEU A 82 -9.84 -12.48 -17.96
N ARG A 83 -10.13 -11.82 -16.84
CA ARG A 83 -10.86 -10.54 -16.81
C ARG A 83 -9.98 -9.40 -17.32
N ALA A 84 -10.45 -8.63 -18.31
CA ALA A 84 -9.70 -7.53 -18.93
C ALA A 84 -9.29 -6.40 -17.96
N SER A 85 -10.00 -6.23 -16.84
CA SER A 85 -9.72 -5.20 -15.82
C SER A 85 -8.66 -5.60 -14.80
N THR A 86 -8.34 -6.90 -14.69
CA THR A 86 -7.38 -7.43 -13.71
C THR A 86 -6.23 -8.20 -14.35
N SER A 87 -6.44 -8.78 -15.52
CA SER A 87 -5.37 -9.21 -16.40
C SER A 87 -4.75 -7.97 -17.05
N ARG A 88 -3.49 -8.06 -17.52
CA ARG A 88 -2.78 -6.96 -18.21
C ARG A 88 -3.39 -6.59 -19.59
N GLY A 89 -4.71 -6.70 -19.73
CA GLY A 89 -5.49 -6.33 -20.90
C GLY A 89 -5.73 -4.82 -20.99
N THR A 90 -6.47 -4.42 -22.02
CA THR A 90 -6.66 -3.01 -22.41
C THR A 90 -7.20 -2.14 -21.28
N ILE A 91 -8.20 -2.61 -20.54
CA ILE A 91 -8.80 -1.84 -19.43
C ILE A 91 -7.77 -1.58 -18.33
N ALA A 92 -6.93 -2.57 -17.98
CA ALA A 92 -5.87 -2.39 -16.99
C ALA A 92 -4.85 -1.33 -17.43
N TRP A 93 -4.48 -1.29 -18.72
CA TRP A 93 -3.61 -0.24 -19.27
C TRP A 93 -4.25 1.14 -19.25
N VAL A 94 -5.53 1.25 -19.63
CA VAL A 94 -6.26 2.53 -19.56
C VAL A 94 -6.30 3.06 -18.11
N ILE A 95 -6.61 2.19 -17.14
CA ILE A 95 -6.58 2.55 -15.71
C ILE A 95 -5.16 2.96 -15.29
N GLY A 96 -4.14 2.22 -15.72
CA GLY A 96 -2.74 2.53 -15.40
C GLY A 96 -2.31 3.89 -15.94
N ILE A 97 -2.63 4.19 -17.21
CA ILE A 97 -2.36 5.49 -17.84
C ILE A 97 -3.13 6.59 -17.13
N PHE A 98 -4.41 6.38 -16.82
CA PHE A 98 -5.23 7.36 -16.11
C PHE A 98 -4.68 7.68 -14.72
N LEU A 99 -4.34 6.66 -13.91
CA LEU A 99 -3.76 6.85 -12.58
C LEU A 99 -2.39 7.54 -12.67
N THR A 100 -1.54 7.09 -13.59
CA THR A 100 -0.22 7.70 -13.84
C THR A 100 -0.38 9.17 -14.23
N GLY A 101 -1.26 9.47 -15.19
CA GLY A 101 -1.58 10.82 -15.63
C GLY A 101 -2.12 11.70 -14.49
N PHE A 102 -3.02 11.17 -13.66
CA PHE A 102 -3.52 11.88 -12.48
C PHE A 102 -2.38 12.30 -11.54
N TYR A 103 -1.46 11.40 -11.21
CA TYR A 103 -0.31 11.74 -10.36
C TYR A 103 0.67 12.70 -11.06
N VAL A 104 0.92 12.52 -12.36
CA VAL A 104 1.76 13.43 -13.13
C VAL A 104 1.19 14.85 -13.12
N THR A 105 -0.12 15.00 -13.35
CA THR A 105 -0.77 16.31 -13.26
C THR A 105 -0.75 16.85 -11.82
N LEU A 106 -1.03 16.01 -10.82
CA LEU A 106 -1.04 16.41 -9.40
C LEU A 106 0.30 17.00 -8.93
N TYR A 107 1.42 16.40 -9.35
CA TYR A 107 2.76 16.78 -8.90
C TYR A 107 3.40 17.89 -9.75
N TRP A 108 3.27 17.83 -11.08
CA TRP A 108 4.00 18.74 -11.99
C TRP A 108 3.13 19.84 -12.59
N TRP A 109 1.82 19.62 -12.78
CA TRP A 109 0.91 20.58 -13.40
C TRP A 109 -0.40 20.74 -12.61
N PRO A 110 -0.32 21.14 -11.32
CA PRO A 110 -1.50 21.24 -10.47
C PRO A 110 -2.51 22.29 -10.99
N ASP A 111 -2.06 23.26 -11.77
CA ASP A 111 -2.91 24.31 -12.36
C ASP A 111 -4.00 23.75 -13.29
N LEU A 112 -3.71 22.64 -13.98
CA LEU A 112 -4.68 21.94 -14.82
C LEU A 112 -5.85 21.35 -14.00
N MET A 113 -5.68 21.21 -12.69
CA MET A 113 -6.68 20.63 -11.78
C MET A 113 -7.35 21.69 -10.90
N ILE A 114 -7.16 22.98 -11.15
CA ILE A 114 -7.74 24.05 -10.30
C ILE A 114 -9.25 23.89 -10.18
N GLY A 115 -9.98 23.65 -11.27
CA GLY A 115 -11.44 23.45 -11.20
C GLY A 115 -11.81 22.30 -10.26
N LEU A 116 -11.09 21.18 -10.36
CA LEU A 116 -11.32 20.01 -9.51
C LEU A 116 -10.92 20.28 -8.05
N ILE A 117 -9.84 21.01 -7.79
CA ILE A 117 -9.42 21.40 -6.45
C ILE A 117 -10.47 22.32 -5.81
N ARG A 118 -10.95 23.34 -6.52
CA ARG A 118 -11.94 24.30 -5.99
C ARG A 118 -13.32 23.67 -5.78
N SER A 119 -13.66 22.63 -6.53
CA SER A 119 -14.91 21.90 -6.35
C SER A 119 -15.07 21.26 -4.96
N ILE A 120 -13.95 20.97 -4.27
CA ILE A 120 -13.93 20.40 -2.91
C ILE A 120 -13.73 21.45 -1.80
N ASP A 121 -13.71 22.75 -2.15
CA ASP A 121 -13.59 23.86 -1.19
C ASP A 121 -14.58 23.77 -0.02
N PRO A 122 -15.88 23.44 -0.21
CA PRO A 122 -16.82 23.40 0.92
C PRO A 122 -16.41 22.38 1.99
N LEU A 123 -15.86 21.24 1.58
CA LEU A 123 -15.36 20.23 2.52
C LEU A 123 -14.07 20.71 3.19
N SER A 124 -13.18 21.40 2.46
CA SER A 124 -11.95 21.96 3.02
C SER A 124 -12.23 23.05 4.04
N PHE A 125 -13.17 23.97 3.77
CA PHE A 125 -13.58 24.99 4.73
C PHE A 125 -14.20 24.37 5.98
N TRP A 126 -15.00 23.31 5.83
CA TRP A 126 -15.59 22.62 6.97
C TRP A 126 -14.55 21.90 7.86
N LEU A 127 -13.50 21.29 7.27
CA LEU A 127 -12.47 20.56 8.03
C LEU A 127 -11.28 21.39 8.50
N ARG A 128 -10.87 22.40 7.72
CA ARG A 128 -9.59 23.12 7.89
C ARG A 128 -9.74 24.63 8.02
N GLY A 129 -10.89 25.20 7.65
CA GLY A 129 -11.09 26.65 7.62
C GLY A 129 -10.38 27.40 6.48
N ILE A 130 -9.74 26.68 5.55
CA ILE A 130 -9.03 27.26 4.39
C ILE A 130 -9.49 26.62 3.07
N ALA A 131 -9.23 27.31 1.95
CA ALA A 131 -9.51 26.79 0.62
C ALA A 131 -8.77 25.48 0.35
N ALA A 132 -9.34 24.62 -0.49
CA ALA A 132 -8.74 23.34 -0.82
C ALA A 132 -7.44 23.54 -1.59
N ASP A 133 -6.47 22.68 -1.30
CA ASP A 133 -5.24 22.54 -2.04
C ASP A 133 -5.15 21.15 -2.69
N ARG A 134 -4.15 20.97 -3.55
CA ARG A 134 -3.95 19.70 -4.27
C ARG A 134 -3.79 18.49 -3.34
N TRP A 135 -3.16 18.66 -2.17
CA TRP A 135 -2.96 17.57 -1.23
C TRP A 135 -4.23 17.22 -0.47
N PHE A 136 -5.10 18.18 -0.20
CA PHE A 136 -6.42 17.93 0.34
C PHE A 136 -7.32 17.17 -0.63
N LEU A 137 -7.34 17.57 -1.91
CA LEU A 137 -8.05 16.83 -2.95
C LEU A 137 -7.54 15.37 -3.04
N TYR A 138 -6.22 15.21 -3.13
CA TYR A 138 -5.58 13.90 -3.15
C TYR A 138 -5.91 13.07 -1.91
N GLY A 139 -5.73 13.64 -0.72
CA GLY A 139 -5.99 12.98 0.57
C GLY A 139 -7.45 12.56 0.70
N THR A 140 -8.39 13.34 0.17
CA THR A 140 -9.82 13.02 0.16
C THR A 140 -10.09 11.81 -0.74
N PHE A 141 -9.65 11.83 -1.99
CA PHE A 141 -9.84 10.69 -2.90
C PHE A 141 -9.11 9.44 -2.44
N TYR A 142 -7.92 9.60 -1.87
CA TYR A 142 -7.16 8.50 -1.30
C TYR A 142 -7.92 7.85 -0.13
N THR A 143 -8.42 8.66 0.80
CA THR A 143 -9.18 8.17 1.96
C THR A 143 -10.48 7.52 1.54
N LEU A 144 -11.21 8.12 0.59
CA LEU A 144 -12.41 7.51 -0.01
C LEU A 144 -12.10 6.16 -0.66
N ALA A 145 -11.03 6.07 -1.44
CA ALA A 145 -10.60 4.81 -2.06
C ALA A 145 -10.31 3.73 -1.01
N VAL A 146 -9.56 4.06 0.05
CA VAL A 146 -9.24 3.12 1.14
C VAL A 146 -10.51 2.69 1.89
N LEU A 147 -11.45 3.60 2.16
CA LEU A 147 -12.67 3.26 2.90
C LEU A 147 -13.64 2.42 2.08
N ILE A 148 -13.92 2.83 0.84
CA ILE A 148 -14.86 2.14 -0.05
C ILE A 148 -14.31 0.76 -0.42
N MET A 149 -13.04 0.67 -0.79
CA MET A 149 -12.38 -0.61 -1.11
C MET A 149 -12.07 -1.42 0.16
N GLY A 150 -11.98 -0.76 1.31
CA GLY A 150 -11.92 -1.39 2.63
C GLY A 150 -13.20 -2.15 2.95
N ILE A 151 -14.38 -1.55 2.72
CA ILE A 151 -15.68 -2.24 2.85
C ILE A 151 -15.74 -3.46 1.94
N ARG A 152 -15.27 -3.34 0.69
CA ARG A 152 -15.15 -4.49 -0.23
C ARG A 152 -14.26 -5.59 0.35
N ALA A 153 -13.10 -5.22 0.91
CA ALA A 153 -12.17 -6.17 1.52
C ALA A 153 -12.78 -6.85 2.77
N LEU A 154 -13.52 -6.12 3.61
CA LEU A 154 -14.25 -6.67 4.76
C LEU A 154 -15.30 -7.71 4.32
N LEU A 155 -16.08 -7.40 3.28
CA LEU A 155 -17.07 -8.33 2.73
C LEU A 155 -16.41 -9.57 2.10
N LYS A 156 -15.32 -9.39 1.35
CA LYS A 156 -14.58 -10.47 0.70
C LYS A 156 -13.92 -11.42 1.71
N TYR A 157 -13.29 -10.87 2.74
CA TYR A 157 -12.50 -11.63 3.72
C TYR A 157 -13.24 -11.85 5.05
N ARG A 158 -14.58 -11.77 5.05
CA ARG A 158 -15.45 -11.94 6.24
C ARG A 158 -15.28 -13.25 7.01
N HIS A 159 -14.63 -14.26 6.42
CA HIS A 159 -14.34 -15.54 7.06
C HIS A 159 -13.04 -15.53 7.89
N SER A 160 -12.19 -14.51 7.75
CA SER A 160 -10.89 -14.45 8.41
C SER A 160 -10.83 -13.27 9.39
N PRO A 161 -10.84 -13.53 10.72
CA PRO A 161 -10.80 -12.46 11.72
C PRO A 161 -9.53 -11.60 11.61
N TYR A 162 -8.40 -12.23 11.24
CA TYR A 162 -7.14 -11.52 11.00
C TYR A 162 -7.29 -10.46 9.90
N GLN A 163 -7.93 -10.82 8.79
CA GLN A 163 -8.12 -9.91 7.66
C GLN A 163 -9.12 -8.79 7.98
N ILE A 164 -10.15 -9.09 8.76
CA ILE A 164 -11.13 -8.10 9.24
C ILE A 164 -10.43 -7.05 10.11
N ILE A 165 -9.76 -7.48 11.19
CA ILE A 165 -9.11 -6.56 12.14
C ILE A 165 -8.06 -5.71 11.43
N ARG A 166 -7.26 -6.32 10.56
CA ARG A 166 -6.25 -5.62 9.77
C ARG A 166 -6.87 -4.57 8.84
N THR A 167 -7.98 -4.90 8.17
CA THR A 167 -8.67 -3.96 7.27
C THR A 167 -9.28 -2.80 8.04
N LEU A 168 -9.90 -3.07 9.19
CA LEU A 168 -10.41 -2.03 10.09
C LEU A 168 -9.28 -1.12 10.60
N SER A 169 -8.13 -1.71 10.95
CA SER A 169 -6.94 -0.96 11.34
C SER A 169 -6.51 0.02 10.26
N VAL A 170 -6.26 -0.45 9.01
CA VAL A 170 -5.81 0.47 7.95
C VAL A 170 -6.85 1.54 7.60
N MET A 171 -8.14 1.23 7.67
CA MET A 171 -9.21 2.21 7.48
C MET A 171 -9.19 3.28 8.59
N PHE A 172 -9.02 2.85 9.84
CA PHE A 172 -8.92 3.75 10.99
C PHE A 172 -7.68 4.66 10.90
N PHE A 173 -6.50 4.07 10.66
CA PHE A 173 -5.25 4.85 10.56
C PHE A 173 -5.30 5.83 9.39
N GLN A 174 -5.90 5.46 8.25
CA GLN A 174 -6.06 6.35 7.12
C GLN A 174 -7.04 7.48 7.42
N LEU A 175 -8.24 7.16 7.92
CA LEU A 175 -9.28 8.17 8.17
C LEU A 175 -8.90 9.10 9.33
N VAL A 176 -8.47 8.54 10.46
CA VAL A 176 -8.27 9.31 11.69
C VAL A 176 -6.88 9.94 11.71
N LEU A 177 -5.81 9.13 11.66
CA LEU A 177 -4.45 9.65 11.86
C LEU A 177 -3.86 10.33 10.63
N ALA A 178 -4.18 9.87 9.42
CA ALA A 178 -3.60 10.39 8.18
C ALA A 178 -4.46 11.47 7.51
N TYR A 179 -5.77 11.54 7.79
CA TYR A 179 -6.68 12.48 7.14
C TYR A 179 -7.31 13.46 8.13
N LEU A 180 -8.07 13.01 9.13
CA LEU A 180 -8.80 13.91 10.03
C LEU A 180 -7.88 14.72 10.95
N ILE A 181 -6.92 14.08 11.66
CA ILE A 181 -6.06 14.78 12.62
C ILE A 181 -5.21 15.87 11.96
N PRO A 182 -4.45 15.62 10.87
CA PRO A 182 -3.60 16.64 10.26
C PRO A 182 -4.41 17.85 9.78
N TYR A 183 -5.61 17.62 9.23
CA TYR A 183 -6.47 18.70 8.74
C TYR A 183 -7.21 19.43 9.86
N PHE A 184 -7.58 18.74 10.94
CA PHE A 184 -8.12 19.37 12.13
C PHE A 184 -7.08 20.23 12.86
N LEU A 185 -5.79 19.85 12.85
CA LEU A 185 -4.71 20.67 13.41
C LEU A 185 -4.59 22.02 12.68
N ILE A 186 -4.77 22.04 11.36
CA ILE A 186 -4.78 23.29 10.58
C ILE A 186 -5.92 24.21 11.03
N LEU A 187 -7.10 23.65 11.32
CA LEU A 187 -8.24 24.43 11.84
C LEU A 187 -7.92 25.09 13.19
N LEU A 188 -7.04 24.47 13.99
CA LEU A 188 -6.57 24.99 15.28
C LEU A 188 -5.35 25.93 15.15
N ASN A 189 -5.00 26.37 13.93
CA ASN A 189 -3.80 27.14 13.63
C ASN A 189 -2.49 26.47 14.08
N GLN A 190 -2.46 25.14 14.10
CA GLN A 190 -1.28 24.33 14.39
C GLN A 190 -0.66 23.80 13.08
N PRO A 191 0.65 23.50 13.05
CA PRO A 191 1.29 22.94 11.86
C PRO A 191 0.69 21.58 11.51
N GLU A 192 0.60 21.29 10.21
CA GLU A 192 0.15 19.99 9.72
C GLU A 192 1.14 18.89 10.14
N PHE A 193 0.65 17.90 10.89
CA PHE A 193 1.49 16.82 11.39
C PHE A 193 0.85 15.46 11.17
N TYR A 194 1.59 14.54 10.55
CA TYR A 194 1.11 13.19 10.24
C TYR A 194 1.68 12.17 11.23
N LEU A 195 0.84 11.73 12.17
CA LEU A 195 1.22 10.79 13.25
C LEU A 195 1.55 9.36 12.78
N SER A 196 1.22 9.02 11.53
CA SER A 196 1.38 7.66 10.98
C SER A 196 2.63 7.49 10.13
N TYR A 197 3.43 8.54 9.90
CA TYR A 197 4.65 8.47 9.11
C TYR A 197 5.89 8.66 9.97
N PHE A 198 6.81 7.70 9.91
CA PHE A 198 8.03 7.66 10.70
C PHE A 198 9.27 7.68 9.80
N TRP A 199 10.43 7.99 10.38
CA TRP A 199 11.70 7.84 9.68
C TRP A 199 11.98 6.34 9.44
N PRO A 200 12.54 5.92 8.27
CA PRO A 200 13.08 6.73 7.17
C PRO A 200 12.08 7.05 6.04
N LEU A 201 10.77 6.81 6.21
CA LEU A 201 9.78 7.16 5.17
C LEU A 201 9.56 8.68 5.08
N LYS A 202 9.34 9.32 6.23
CA LYS A 202 9.13 10.76 6.39
C LYS A 202 10.38 11.38 7.01
N TYR A 203 11.45 11.37 6.22
CA TYR A 203 12.78 11.75 6.65
C TYR A 203 12.91 13.26 6.92
N ASP A 204 12.06 14.06 6.28
CA ASP A 204 11.98 15.52 6.35
C ASP A 204 11.71 16.04 7.77
N TYR A 205 10.99 15.29 8.61
CA TYR A 205 10.72 15.68 10.00
C TYR A 205 11.96 15.71 10.90
N LEU A 206 12.98 14.90 10.59
CA LEU A 206 14.23 14.88 11.36
C LEU A 206 15.32 15.73 10.70
N PHE A 207 15.02 16.47 9.64
CA PHE A 207 16.00 17.38 9.07
C PHE A 207 16.15 18.64 9.93
N PRO A 208 17.37 19.21 10.02
CA PRO A 208 17.65 20.32 10.93
C PRO A 208 16.75 21.54 10.65
N GLY A 209 16.44 21.84 9.39
CA GLY A 209 15.54 22.94 9.03
C GLY A 209 14.10 22.74 9.52
N THR A 210 13.54 21.55 9.35
CA THR A 210 12.17 21.23 9.80
C THR A 210 12.10 21.11 11.32
N ALA A 211 13.14 20.54 11.95
CA ALA A 211 13.24 20.46 13.40
C ALA A 211 13.30 21.87 14.01
N ASP A 212 14.13 22.76 13.45
CA ASP A 212 14.22 24.17 13.88
C ASP A 212 12.89 24.91 13.69
N TYR A 213 12.20 24.68 12.57
CA TYR A 213 10.85 25.22 12.34
C TYR A 213 9.84 24.74 13.38
N LEU A 214 9.81 23.45 13.71
CA LEU A 214 8.90 22.87 14.70
C LEU A 214 9.22 23.32 16.14
N ILE A 215 10.47 23.68 16.42
CA ILE A 215 10.90 24.21 17.72
C ILE A 215 10.58 25.71 17.84
N LYS A 216 10.79 26.48 16.78
CA LYS A 216 10.62 27.95 16.78
C LYS A 216 9.18 28.42 16.56
N THR A 217 8.33 27.59 15.96
CA THR A 217 6.90 27.91 15.82
C THR A 217 6.25 27.85 17.21
N PRO A 218 5.54 28.90 17.67
CA PRO A 218 5.05 29.00 19.03
C PRO A 218 4.03 27.91 19.33
N GLY A 219 4.42 26.92 20.14
CA GLY A 219 3.52 25.88 20.64
C GLY A 219 4.28 24.70 21.22
N ALA A 220 3.97 24.33 22.48
CA ALA A 220 4.49 23.12 23.12
C ALA A 220 4.25 21.84 22.29
N LEU A 221 3.26 21.89 21.38
CA LEU A 221 2.89 20.81 20.47
C LEU A 221 3.96 20.51 19.41
N GLY A 222 4.66 21.51 18.85
CA GLY A 222 5.68 21.28 17.83
C GLY A 222 6.87 20.48 18.37
N VAL A 223 7.35 20.89 19.54
CA VAL A 223 8.40 20.17 20.30
C VAL A 223 7.92 18.78 20.71
N PHE A 224 6.67 18.65 21.17
CA PHE A 224 6.07 17.35 21.52
C PHE A 224 6.07 16.40 20.32
N PHE A 225 5.62 16.85 19.14
CA PHE A 225 5.60 16.01 17.93
C PHE A 225 7.00 15.62 17.48
N LEU A 226 7.97 16.56 17.50
CA LEU A 226 9.34 16.25 17.14
C LEU A 226 9.95 15.20 18.08
N PHE A 227 9.78 15.38 19.39
CA PHE A 227 10.25 14.44 20.40
C PHE A 227 9.66 13.03 20.20
N TRP A 228 8.34 12.91 20.10
CA TRP A 228 7.69 11.62 19.90
C TRP A 228 8.01 11.00 18.53
N THR A 229 8.22 11.81 17.50
CA THR A 229 8.67 11.32 16.19
C THR A 229 10.05 10.69 16.28
N ALA A 230 10.99 11.33 16.98
CA ALA A 230 12.32 10.78 17.20
C ALA A 230 12.26 9.49 18.05
N VAL A 231 11.52 9.52 19.17
CA VAL A 231 11.36 8.36 20.07
C VAL A 231 10.71 7.18 19.35
N ILE A 232 9.61 7.39 18.65
CA ILE A 232 8.93 6.30 17.92
C ILE A 232 9.81 5.82 16.77
N SER A 233 10.46 6.71 16.01
CA SER A 233 11.28 6.29 14.87
C SER A 233 12.52 5.49 15.28
N LEU A 234 13.20 5.90 16.36
CA LEU A 234 14.48 5.30 16.79
C LEU A 234 14.31 4.15 17.79
N ILE A 235 13.26 4.18 18.62
CA ILE A 235 13.03 3.18 19.68
C ILE A 235 11.76 2.38 19.37
N GLY A 236 10.63 3.07 19.19
CA GLY A 236 9.34 2.42 19.02
C GLY A 236 9.29 1.47 17.81
N VAL A 237 9.78 1.92 16.66
CA VAL A 237 9.79 1.16 15.40
C VAL A 237 10.65 -0.10 15.53
N PRO A 238 11.93 -0.05 15.98
CA PRO A 238 12.71 -1.26 16.25
C PRO A 238 12.06 -2.22 17.24
N VAL A 239 11.52 -1.71 18.35
CA VAL A 239 10.88 -2.54 19.39
C VAL A 239 9.62 -3.22 18.85
N LEU A 240 8.73 -2.49 18.19
CA LEU A 240 7.53 -3.06 17.59
C LEU A 240 7.87 -4.05 16.49
N THR A 241 8.90 -3.79 15.69
CA THR A 241 9.36 -4.73 14.66
C THR A 241 10.03 -5.96 15.24
N TYR A 242 10.71 -5.85 16.38
CA TYR A 242 11.22 -7.00 17.10
C TYR A 242 10.09 -7.97 17.50
N PHE A 243 8.99 -7.46 18.06
CA PHE A 243 7.87 -8.32 18.51
C PHE A 243 6.91 -8.75 17.40
N PHE A 244 6.60 -7.87 16.44
CA PHE A 244 5.53 -8.11 15.47
C PHE A 244 6.03 -8.25 14.04
N GLY A 245 7.33 -8.12 13.79
CA GLY A 245 7.88 -8.03 12.44
C GLY A 245 7.43 -6.74 11.76
N LYS A 246 7.49 -6.67 10.44
CA LYS A 246 7.08 -5.48 9.69
C LYS A 246 5.56 -5.36 9.50
N ARG A 247 4.80 -6.35 9.99
CA ARG A 247 3.34 -6.40 9.81
C ARG A 247 2.63 -5.25 10.50
N TRP A 248 3.08 -4.86 11.70
CA TRP A 248 2.46 -3.79 12.50
C TRP A 248 2.41 -2.47 11.73
N TYR A 249 3.43 -2.18 10.92
CA TYR A 249 3.46 -0.96 10.12
C TYR A 249 2.92 -1.20 8.71
N CYS A 250 3.61 -2.00 7.90
CA CYS A 250 3.36 -2.10 6.46
C CYS A 250 1.99 -2.66 6.07
N SER A 251 1.32 -3.39 6.97
CA SER A 251 0.03 -4.04 6.69
C SER A 251 -1.12 -3.57 7.60
N TRP A 252 -0.82 -2.88 8.71
CA TRP A 252 -1.84 -2.46 9.70
C TRP A 252 -1.95 -0.93 9.87
N VAL A 253 -0.88 -0.17 9.62
CA VAL A 253 -0.82 1.29 9.91
C VAL A 253 -0.52 2.13 8.67
N CYS A 254 0.41 1.67 7.82
CA CYS A 254 0.95 2.43 6.71
C CYS A 254 -0.12 2.75 5.66
N GLY A 255 -0.28 4.04 5.31
CA GLY A 255 -1.22 4.49 4.28
C GLY A 255 -1.05 3.77 2.94
N CYS A 256 0.20 3.67 2.44
CA CYS A 256 0.50 2.92 1.22
C CYS A 256 0.05 1.44 1.32
N GLY A 257 0.19 0.85 2.51
CA GLY A 257 -0.33 -0.49 2.79
C GLY A 257 -1.86 -0.52 2.75
N GLY A 258 -2.53 0.47 3.34
CA GLY A 258 -3.98 0.62 3.28
C GLY A 258 -4.53 0.59 1.86
N LEU A 259 -3.95 1.39 0.94
CA LEU A 259 -4.38 1.38 -0.45
C LEU A 259 -4.04 0.07 -1.18
N ALA A 260 -2.85 -0.50 -0.93
CA ALA A 260 -2.44 -1.76 -1.55
C ALA A 260 -3.31 -2.95 -1.14
N GLU A 261 -3.70 -3.02 0.13
CA GLU A 261 -4.49 -4.12 0.70
C GLU A 261 -5.99 -4.00 0.37
N THR A 262 -6.45 -2.80 0.01
CA THR A 262 -7.84 -2.51 -0.34
C THR A 262 -8.01 -2.35 -1.85
N ALA A 263 -7.72 -1.16 -2.40
CA ALA A 263 -7.86 -0.86 -3.82
C ALA A 263 -6.93 -1.71 -4.70
N GLY A 264 -5.73 -2.05 -4.21
CA GLY A 264 -4.77 -2.91 -4.89
C GLY A 264 -5.10 -4.41 -4.88
N ASP A 265 -6.01 -4.87 -4.01
CA ASP A 265 -6.32 -6.31 -3.82
C ASP A 265 -6.59 -7.11 -5.12
N PRO A 266 -7.30 -6.57 -6.14
CA PRO A 266 -7.49 -7.28 -7.42
C PRO A 266 -6.19 -7.67 -8.12
N TYR A 267 -5.13 -6.89 -7.94
CA TYR A 267 -3.91 -6.96 -8.74
C TYR A 267 -2.79 -7.78 -8.08
N ARG A 268 -3.01 -8.38 -6.91
CA ARG A 268 -2.00 -9.17 -6.18
C ARG A 268 -1.29 -10.21 -7.06
N HIS A 269 -2.06 -10.86 -7.93
CA HIS A 269 -1.60 -11.92 -8.82
C HIS A 269 -0.55 -11.48 -9.84
N LEU A 270 -0.51 -10.19 -10.19
CA LEU A 270 0.41 -9.62 -11.19
C LEU A 270 1.84 -9.42 -10.69
N SER A 271 2.06 -9.49 -9.37
CA SER A 271 3.38 -9.29 -8.76
C SER A 271 4.38 -10.32 -9.31
N ASP A 272 5.52 -9.93 -9.86
CA ASP A 272 6.45 -10.92 -10.44
C ASP A 272 7.19 -11.72 -9.34
N LYS A 273 7.21 -13.06 -9.47
CA LYS A 273 7.86 -14.01 -8.55
C LYS A 273 9.23 -14.50 -9.06
N SER A 274 9.66 -14.03 -10.24
CA SER A 274 10.92 -14.42 -10.86
C SER A 274 12.13 -14.03 -9.99
N ARG A 275 13.23 -14.78 -10.13
CA ARG A 275 14.51 -14.42 -9.49
C ARG A 275 15.04 -13.09 -9.99
N ALA A 276 14.76 -12.70 -11.25
CA ALA A 276 15.16 -11.42 -11.80
C ALA A 276 14.46 -10.26 -11.07
N ALA A 277 13.14 -10.34 -10.87
CA ALA A 277 12.41 -9.32 -10.10
C ALA A 277 12.93 -9.19 -8.66
N TRP A 278 13.32 -10.31 -8.04
CA TRP A 278 13.95 -10.27 -6.72
C TRP A 278 15.33 -9.60 -6.72
N ARG A 279 16.16 -9.81 -7.76
CA ARG A 279 17.43 -9.09 -7.90
C ARG A 279 17.22 -7.58 -8.02
N TRP A 280 16.25 -7.16 -8.82
CA TRP A 280 15.87 -5.74 -8.95
C TRP A 280 15.31 -5.14 -7.66
N GLU A 281 14.50 -5.88 -6.91
CA GLU A 281 14.00 -5.48 -5.59
C GLU A 281 15.16 -5.10 -4.67
N VAL A 282 16.15 -5.98 -4.54
CA VAL A 282 17.33 -5.75 -3.69
C VAL A 282 18.21 -4.64 -4.25
N ALA A 283 18.41 -4.59 -5.57
CA ALA A 283 19.26 -3.60 -6.23
C ALA A 283 18.74 -2.17 -6.13
N ILE A 284 17.42 -1.97 -5.96
CA ILE A 284 16.82 -0.63 -5.89
C ILE A 284 16.57 -0.22 -4.44
N ILE A 285 15.97 -1.09 -3.62
CA ILE A 285 15.43 -0.68 -2.33
C ILE A 285 16.51 -0.31 -1.29
N TYR A 286 17.65 -1.01 -1.30
CA TYR A 286 18.72 -0.76 -0.33
C TYR A 286 19.57 0.45 -0.66
N PRO A 287 19.91 0.74 -1.93
CA PRO A 287 20.53 2.02 -2.28
C PRO A 287 19.65 3.22 -1.92
N ILE A 288 18.33 3.15 -2.10
CA ILE A 288 17.41 4.23 -1.64
C ILE A 288 17.52 4.41 -0.12
N LEU A 289 17.48 3.32 0.66
CA LEU A 289 17.65 3.42 2.11
C LEU A 289 19.02 4.00 2.49
N GLY A 290 20.10 3.50 1.89
CA GLY A 290 21.46 3.97 2.13
C GLY A 290 21.61 5.46 1.81
N PHE A 291 20.97 5.91 0.73
CA PHE A 291 20.91 7.31 0.36
C PHE A 291 20.20 8.18 1.41
N ILE A 292 19.03 7.77 1.92
CA ILE A 292 18.31 8.52 2.97
C ILE A 292 19.13 8.59 4.27
N VAL A 293 19.75 7.49 4.65
CA VAL A 293 20.60 7.45 5.84
C VAL A 293 21.77 8.42 5.66
N LEU A 294 22.45 8.37 4.51
CA LEU A 294 23.57 9.25 4.20
C LEU A 294 23.15 10.73 4.19
N THR A 295 22.06 11.10 3.51
CA THR A 295 21.60 12.50 3.47
C THR A 295 21.18 13.00 4.83
N THR A 296 20.48 12.18 5.62
CA THR A 296 20.12 12.53 7.00
C THR A 296 21.38 12.83 7.82
N LEU A 297 22.40 11.97 7.76
CA LEU A 297 23.66 12.17 8.49
C LEU A 297 24.40 13.42 8.01
N LEU A 298 24.53 13.63 6.70
CA LEU A 298 25.22 14.79 6.13
C LEU A 298 24.54 16.12 6.50
N LEU A 299 23.21 16.17 6.51
CA LEU A 299 22.46 17.36 6.92
C LEU A 299 22.70 17.72 8.39
N TRP A 300 22.69 16.72 9.28
CA TRP A 300 22.99 16.93 10.69
C TRP A 300 24.44 17.34 10.94
N LEU A 301 25.41 16.69 10.28
CA LEU A 301 26.82 17.07 10.36
C LEU A 301 27.04 18.51 9.90
N ASN A 302 26.42 18.90 8.78
CA ASN A 302 26.50 20.28 8.29
C ASN A 302 25.86 21.29 9.27
N SER A 303 24.76 20.92 9.90
CA SER A 303 24.10 21.76 10.92
C SER A 303 24.98 21.95 12.16
N ILE A 304 25.70 20.92 12.60
CA ILE A 304 26.59 20.98 13.77
C ILE A 304 27.86 21.77 13.43
N MET A 305 28.38 21.64 12.21
CA MET A 305 29.62 22.30 11.75
C MET A 305 29.40 23.75 11.24
N GLY A 306 28.24 24.36 11.50
CA GLY A 306 27.98 25.76 11.15
C GLY A 306 27.92 26.06 9.64
N GLY A 307 27.64 25.06 8.80
CA GLY A 307 27.41 25.24 7.36
C GLY A 307 28.65 25.37 6.47
N GLY A 308 29.86 25.20 7.02
CA GLY A 308 31.12 25.55 6.33
C GLY A 308 31.59 24.65 5.18
N LEU A 309 31.04 23.43 5.01
CA LEU A 309 31.59 22.46 4.05
C LEU A 309 30.60 22.00 2.96
N LEU A 310 29.30 21.92 3.27
CA LEU A 310 28.32 21.19 2.42
C LEU A 310 26.96 21.91 2.29
N GLY A 311 26.82 23.16 2.77
CA GLY A 311 25.51 23.82 2.92
C GLY A 311 24.69 23.99 1.63
N ARG A 312 25.32 24.33 0.50
CA ARG A 312 24.63 24.45 -0.80
C ARG A 312 24.28 23.09 -1.40
N LEU A 313 25.23 22.16 -1.41
CA LEU A 313 25.03 20.80 -1.92
C LEU A 313 23.94 20.08 -1.11
N SER A 314 23.99 20.10 0.22
CA SER A 314 23.04 19.35 1.06
C SER A 314 21.58 19.79 0.87
N ASN A 315 21.34 21.10 0.70
CA ASN A 315 19.99 21.65 0.46
C ASN A 315 19.50 21.38 -0.97
N GLU A 316 20.36 21.51 -1.99
CA GLU A 316 20.02 21.14 -3.37
C GLU A 316 19.76 19.64 -3.50
N PHE A 317 20.59 18.80 -2.87
CA PHE A 317 20.42 17.34 -2.83
C PHE A 317 19.11 16.92 -2.16
N SER A 318 18.68 17.59 -1.09
CA SER A 318 17.39 17.36 -0.44
C SER A 318 16.20 17.67 -1.36
N GLN A 319 16.26 18.79 -2.09
CA GLN A 319 15.22 19.20 -3.03
C GLN A 319 15.14 18.30 -4.26
N THR A 320 16.29 17.95 -4.87
CA THR A 320 16.35 16.97 -5.97
C THR A 320 15.82 15.62 -5.53
N TYR A 321 16.12 15.17 -4.31
CA TYR A 321 15.61 13.91 -3.79
C TYR A 321 14.10 13.91 -3.55
N GLY A 322 13.55 14.95 -2.91
CA GLY A 322 12.11 15.09 -2.69
C GLY A 322 11.32 15.17 -4.00
N PHE A 323 11.89 15.83 -5.01
CA PHE A 323 11.35 15.89 -6.36
C PHE A 323 11.41 14.52 -7.05
N PHE A 324 12.57 13.86 -7.16
CA PHE A 324 12.68 12.63 -7.95
C PHE A 324 12.12 11.38 -7.26
N ILE A 325 12.36 11.16 -5.96
CA ILE A 325 11.90 9.94 -5.28
C ILE A 325 10.47 10.09 -4.76
N GLY A 326 10.12 11.26 -4.20
CA GLY A 326 8.77 11.52 -3.69
C GLY A 326 7.71 11.47 -4.80
N SER A 327 7.90 12.22 -5.89
CA SER A 327 6.90 12.33 -6.96
C SER A 327 6.87 11.10 -7.89
N ILE A 328 8.04 10.62 -8.35
CA ILE A 328 8.11 9.56 -9.37
C ILE A 328 7.85 8.19 -8.74
N PHE A 329 8.49 7.86 -7.62
CA PHE A 329 8.39 6.50 -7.09
C PHE A 329 7.14 6.23 -6.25
N SER A 330 6.70 7.18 -5.40
CA SER A 330 5.54 6.93 -4.52
C SER A 330 4.19 7.16 -5.20
N GLY A 331 4.08 8.18 -6.07
CA GLY A 331 2.84 8.52 -6.78
C GLY A 331 2.72 7.79 -8.11
N VAL A 332 3.59 8.17 -9.06
CA VAL A 332 3.53 7.75 -10.46
C VAL A 332 3.78 6.24 -10.63
N ILE A 333 4.92 5.75 -10.14
CA ILE A 333 5.28 4.32 -10.25
C ILE A 333 4.51 3.48 -9.21
N GLY A 334 4.31 4.04 -8.01
CA GLY A 334 3.68 3.33 -6.91
C GLY A 334 2.26 2.87 -7.24
N VAL A 335 1.34 3.82 -7.41
CA VAL A 335 -0.09 3.54 -7.59
C VAL A 335 -0.47 3.38 -9.07
N GLY A 336 0.18 4.13 -9.96
CA GLY A 336 -0.07 4.05 -11.41
C GLY A 336 0.13 2.66 -12.00
N PHE A 337 1.08 1.89 -11.46
CA PHE A 337 1.43 0.56 -12.00
C PHE A 337 0.70 -0.60 -11.31
N TYR A 338 -0.28 -0.33 -10.42
CA TYR A 338 -1.06 -1.41 -9.80
C TYR A 338 -1.67 -2.38 -10.82
N PRO A 339 -2.33 -1.93 -11.90
CA PRO A 339 -2.93 -2.82 -12.89
C PRO A 339 -1.94 -3.60 -13.76
N ILE A 340 -0.64 -3.30 -13.66
CA ILE A 340 0.40 -3.87 -14.54
C ILE A 340 1.37 -4.74 -13.73
N MET A 341 1.89 -4.23 -12.62
CA MET A 341 2.96 -4.84 -11.84
C MET A 341 2.52 -5.35 -10.46
N GLY A 342 1.28 -5.07 -10.04
CA GLY A 342 0.68 -5.55 -8.78
C GLY A 342 0.55 -4.48 -7.70
N SER A 343 -0.05 -4.84 -6.56
CA SER A 343 -0.52 -3.89 -5.54
C SER A 343 0.57 -3.22 -4.69
N ARG A 344 1.81 -3.72 -4.70
CA ARG A 344 2.88 -3.27 -3.78
C ARG A 344 4.18 -2.90 -4.48
N VAL A 345 4.13 -2.33 -5.68
CA VAL A 345 5.33 -1.89 -6.43
C VAL A 345 6.17 -0.92 -5.61
N TRP A 346 5.58 0.16 -5.09
CA TRP A 346 6.28 1.12 -4.22
C TRP A 346 6.88 0.44 -2.98
N CYS A 347 6.07 -0.34 -2.25
CA CYS A 347 6.52 -1.02 -1.04
C CYS A 347 7.64 -2.06 -1.28
N ARG A 348 7.73 -2.60 -2.49
CA ARG A 348 8.72 -3.60 -2.88
C ARG A 348 10.01 -2.99 -3.39
N PHE A 349 9.94 -1.96 -4.22
CA PHE A 349 11.13 -1.42 -4.91
C PHE A 349 11.63 -0.09 -4.32
N GLY A 350 10.74 0.77 -3.82
CA GLY A 350 11.08 2.16 -3.51
C GLY A 350 10.95 2.57 -2.05
N CYS A 351 10.18 1.85 -1.23
CA CYS A 351 9.87 2.28 0.13
C CYS A 351 11.06 2.07 1.10
N PRO A 352 11.70 3.14 1.59
CA PRO A 352 12.86 3.01 2.48
C PRO A 352 12.49 2.41 3.84
N MET A 353 11.29 2.71 4.34
CA MET A 353 10.79 2.10 5.57
C MET A 353 10.56 0.60 5.41
N ALA A 354 10.12 0.14 4.23
CA ALA A 354 9.99 -1.29 3.97
C ALA A 354 11.34 -2.01 3.94
N ALA A 355 12.41 -1.35 3.46
CA ALA A 355 13.78 -1.86 3.51
C ALA A 355 14.29 -1.96 4.96
N TYR A 356 14.17 -0.85 5.72
CA TYR A 356 14.60 -0.78 7.11
C TYR A 356 13.92 -1.84 7.98
N LEU A 357 12.58 -1.88 7.94
CA LEU A 357 11.81 -2.89 8.66
C LEU A 357 12.07 -4.31 8.14
N GLY A 358 12.40 -4.47 6.86
CA GLY A 358 12.73 -5.75 6.25
C GLY A 358 14.02 -6.34 6.82
N ILE A 359 15.06 -5.51 7.02
CA ILE A 359 16.31 -5.90 7.68
C ILE A 359 16.03 -6.31 9.12
N LEU A 360 15.32 -5.44 9.87
CA LEU A 360 14.96 -5.70 11.26
C LEU A 360 14.13 -6.99 11.41
N GLN A 361 13.14 -7.19 10.55
CA GLN A 361 12.31 -8.39 10.57
C GLN A 361 13.14 -9.64 10.27
N LYS A 362 13.97 -9.62 9.23
CA LYS A 362 14.71 -10.79 8.77
C LYS A 362 15.72 -11.27 9.80
N HIS A 363 16.40 -10.35 10.48
CA HIS A 363 17.52 -10.68 11.36
C HIS A 363 17.17 -10.70 12.84
N PHE A 364 16.28 -9.82 13.30
CA PHE A 364 16.07 -9.58 14.73
C PHE A 364 14.68 -9.97 15.25
N SER A 365 13.66 -9.96 14.40
CA SER A 365 12.27 -10.18 14.85
C SER A 365 11.96 -11.60 15.33
N ARG A 366 11.02 -11.70 16.28
CA ARG A 366 10.37 -12.95 16.71
C ARG A 366 9.30 -13.45 15.73
N PHE A 367 8.81 -12.56 14.87
CA PHE A 367 7.79 -12.90 13.89
C PHE A 367 8.33 -13.84 12.82
N ARG A 368 7.64 -14.95 12.58
CA ARG A 368 7.97 -15.91 11.51
C ARG A 368 6.69 -16.48 10.89
N ILE A 369 6.83 -16.96 9.67
CA ILE A 369 5.76 -17.72 9.00
C ILE A 369 6.26 -19.15 8.88
N THR A 370 5.69 -20.03 9.68
CA THR A 370 6.00 -21.45 9.70
C THR A 370 5.14 -22.20 8.68
N THR A 371 5.66 -23.36 8.25
CA THR A 371 5.05 -24.16 7.19
C THR A 371 4.97 -25.61 7.64
N ASN A 372 3.83 -26.27 7.38
CA ASN A 372 3.68 -27.71 7.51
C ASN A 372 3.78 -28.37 6.13
N GLY A 373 5.01 -28.74 5.75
CA GLY A 373 5.31 -29.24 4.40
C GLY A 373 4.50 -30.48 4.02
N GLY A 374 4.28 -31.40 4.96
CA GLY A 374 3.52 -32.63 4.73
C GLY A 374 2.06 -32.41 4.30
N GLN A 375 1.48 -31.23 4.58
CA GLN A 375 0.10 -30.90 4.16
C GLN A 375 0.04 -30.08 2.86
N CYS A 376 1.19 -29.73 2.28
CA CYS A 376 1.28 -28.91 1.08
C CYS A 376 0.92 -29.70 -0.19
N ILE A 377 -0.23 -29.38 -0.78
CA ILE A 377 -0.67 -29.96 -2.07
C ILE A 377 -0.17 -29.20 -3.30
N SER A 378 0.82 -28.30 -3.15
CA SER A 378 1.45 -27.58 -4.26
C SER A 378 0.53 -26.74 -5.17
N CYS A 379 -0.69 -26.38 -4.72
CA CYS A 379 -1.69 -25.66 -5.51
C CYS A 379 -1.28 -24.24 -5.98
N GLY A 380 -0.28 -23.62 -5.33
CA GLY A 380 0.28 -22.33 -5.75
C GLY A 380 -0.50 -21.07 -5.37
N ASN A 381 -1.71 -21.19 -4.78
CA ASN A 381 -2.51 -20.02 -4.36
C ASN A 381 -1.73 -19.04 -3.47
N CYS A 382 -0.93 -19.57 -2.53
CA CYS A 382 -0.11 -18.75 -1.64
C CYS A 382 0.93 -17.89 -2.38
N SER A 383 1.59 -18.42 -3.41
CA SER A 383 2.51 -17.67 -4.27
C SER A 383 1.77 -16.69 -5.15
N THR A 384 0.67 -17.12 -5.78
CA THR A 384 -0.13 -16.29 -6.69
C THR A 384 -0.58 -15.01 -5.99
N TYR A 385 -1.15 -15.10 -4.79
CA TYR A 385 -1.66 -13.94 -4.04
C TYR A 385 -0.63 -13.25 -3.14
N CYS A 386 0.65 -13.63 -3.21
CA CYS A 386 1.71 -12.89 -2.55
C CYS A 386 2.04 -11.62 -3.34
N GLU A 387 1.54 -10.49 -2.84
CA GLU A 387 1.75 -9.15 -3.39
C GLU A 387 3.20 -8.65 -3.32
N MET A 388 4.04 -9.29 -2.50
CA MET A 388 5.47 -8.99 -2.43
C MET A 388 6.29 -9.81 -3.43
N GLY A 389 5.65 -10.62 -4.29
CA GLY A 389 6.34 -11.42 -5.29
C GLY A 389 7.20 -12.54 -4.70
N ILE A 390 6.81 -13.10 -3.56
CA ILE A 390 7.50 -14.23 -2.93
C ILE A 390 6.89 -15.53 -3.47
N ASP A 391 7.73 -16.46 -3.92
CA ASP A 391 7.29 -17.82 -4.22
C ASP A 391 7.10 -18.62 -2.93
N VAL A 392 5.96 -18.40 -2.28
CA VAL A 392 5.59 -19.04 -1.01
C VAL A 392 5.45 -20.56 -1.12
N ARG A 393 4.94 -21.05 -2.27
CA ARG A 393 4.80 -22.47 -2.58
C ARG A 393 6.13 -23.20 -2.45
N TRP A 394 7.21 -22.61 -2.97
CA TRP A 394 8.55 -23.22 -2.89
C TRP A 394 8.98 -23.46 -1.43
N TYR A 395 8.79 -22.48 -0.54
CA TYR A 395 9.07 -22.65 0.90
C TYR A 395 8.16 -23.71 1.54
N ALA A 396 6.87 -23.67 1.23
CA ALA A 396 5.89 -24.59 1.78
C ALA A 396 6.16 -26.05 1.37
N GLN A 397 6.54 -26.31 0.12
CA GLN A 397 6.89 -27.65 -0.37
C GLN A 397 8.11 -28.24 0.37
N GLN A 398 9.04 -27.39 0.80
CA GLN A 398 10.25 -27.82 1.49
C GLN A 398 10.10 -27.87 3.01
N GLY A 399 8.92 -27.55 3.55
CA GLY A 399 8.73 -27.42 5.00
C GLY A 399 9.60 -26.32 5.63
N GLN A 400 10.08 -25.36 4.82
CA GLN A 400 10.94 -24.29 5.28
C GLN A 400 10.12 -23.06 5.70
N PRO A 401 10.53 -22.36 6.76
CA PRO A 401 9.93 -21.08 7.13
C PRO A 401 10.16 -20.03 6.02
N ILE A 402 9.18 -19.15 5.82
CA ILE A 402 9.27 -18.11 4.78
C ILE A 402 10.13 -16.96 5.30
N ILE A 403 11.37 -16.88 4.82
CA ILE A 403 12.34 -15.88 5.27
C ILE A 403 12.72 -14.95 4.11
N ARG A 404 11.94 -13.87 3.98
CA ARG A 404 12.17 -12.80 2.99
C ARG A 404 12.05 -11.45 3.66
N ALA A 405 13.04 -10.58 3.45
CA ALA A 405 13.00 -9.20 3.94
C ALA A 405 11.78 -8.43 3.39
N SER A 406 11.33 -8.76 2.16
CA SER A 406 10.13 -8.18 1.55
C SER A 406 8.80 -8.64 2.16
N CYS A 407 8.72 -9.72 2.93
CA CYS A 407 7.42 -10.21 3.44
C CYS A 407 6.76 -9.23 4.42
N VAL A 408 5.61 -8.63 4.06
CA VAL A 408 4.89 -7.62 4.87
C VAL A 408 4.02 -8.20 5.98
N GLY A 409 3.97 -9.52 6.12
CA GLY A 409 3.12 -10.16 7.13
C GLY A 409 1.62 -9.91 6.91
N CYS A 410 1.19 -9.75 5.65
CA CYS A 410 -0.22 -9.53 5.29
C CYS A 410 -1.12 -10.73 5.59
N GLY A 411 -0.55 -11.92 5.80
CA GLY A 411 -1.30 -13.13 6.15
C GLY A 411 -2.10 -13.75 5.01
N MET A 412 -2.11 -13.12 3.82
CA MET A 412 -2.89 -13.60 2.69
C MET A 412 -2.49 -14.99 2.22
N CYS A 413 -1.21 -15.35 2.31
CA CYS A 413 -0.75 -16.69 1.98
C CYS A 413 -1.42 -17.77 2.86
N ALA A 414 -1.63 -17.50 4.15
CA ALA A 414 -2.35 -18.38 5.06
C ALA A 414 -3.85 -18.38 4.76
N THR A 415 -4.45 -17.20 4.53
CA THR A 415 -5.89 -17.07 4.23
C THR A 415 -6.31 -17.82 2.95
N VAL A 416 -5.47 -17.81 1.92
CA VAL A 416 -5.79 -18.47 0.63
C VAL A 416 -5.41 -19.95 0.57
N CYS A 417 -4.74 -20.47 1.61
CA CYS A 417 -4.30 -21.86 1.62
C CYS A 417 -5.48 -22.78 1.97
N PRO A 418 -5.94 -23.65 1.06
CA PRO A 418 -7.09 -24.53 1.33
C PRO A 418 -6.79 -25.60 2.40
N ARG A 419 -5.51 -25.90 2.64
CA ARG A 419 -5.07 -26.91 3.60
C ARG A 419 -4.58 -26.34 4.94
N GLY A 420 -4.51 -25.02 5.08
CA GLY A 420 -4.03 -24.39 6.33
C GLY A 420 -2.54 -24.62 6.63
N VAL A 421 -1.70 -24.78 5.59
CA VAL A 421 -0.28 -25.15 5.71
C VAL A 421 0.58 -24.06 6.38
N LEU A 422 0.16 -22.81 6.31
CA LEU A 422 0.97 -21.64 6.67
C LEU A 422 0.43 -21.01 7.94
N ASN A 423 1.29 -20.77 8.93
CA ASN A 423 0.92 -20.11 10.18
C ASN A 423 1.75 -18.86 10.42
N LEU A 424 1.12 -17.78 10.89
CA LEU A 424 1.78 -16.53 11.27
C LEU A 424 1.95 -16.52 12.78
N GLU A 425 3.18 -16.66 13.27
CA GLU A 425 3.45 -16.83 14.70
C GLU A 425 4.64 -15.99 15.18
N ASN A 426 4.73 -15.84 16.49
CA ASN A 426 5.87 -15.24 17.17
C ASN A 426 6.60 -16.34 17.96
N GLY A 427 7.83 -16.65 17.56
CA GLY A 427 8.65 -17.72 18.15
C GLY A 427 9.96 -17.22 18.74
N PRO A 428 10.75 -18.12 19.36
CA PRO A 428 12.14 -17.85 19.69
C PRO A 428 12.99 -17.66 18.41
N ARG A 429 14.13 -16.97 18.55
CA ARG A 429 15.04 -16.70 17.42
C ARG A 429 15.91 -17.92 17.08
N GLU A 430 16.21 -18.74 18.08
CA GLU A 430 16.91 -20.00 17.90
C GLU A 430 16.11 -20.95 17.02
N GLY A 431 16.78 -21.63 16.08
CA GLY A 431 16.13 -22.53 15.13
C GLY A 431 15.22 -21.85 14.09
N ARG A 432 15.22 -20.51 13.97
CA ARG A 432 14.31 -19.79 13.04
C ARG A 432 14.45 -20.18 11.57
N TYR A 433 15.65 -20.59 11.15
CA TYR A 433 15.94 -21.02 9.77
C TYR A 433 15.74 -22.52 9.57
N GLN A 434 15.49 -23.28 10.63
CA GLN A 434 15.35 -24.72 10.53
C GLN A 434 13.98 -25.06 9.92
N PRO A 435 13.91 -26.07 9.04
CA PRO A 435 12.64 -26.62 8.59
C PRO A 435 11.84 -27.14 9.78
N THR A 436 10.52 -27.10 9.67
CA THR A 436 9.65 -27.69 10.70
C THR A 436 9.91 -29.20 10.76
N ALA A 437 10.09 -29.77 11.96
CA ALA A 437 10.34 -31.21 12.16
C ALA A 437 9.20 -32.12 11.69
N LEU A 438 8.04 -31.54 11.33
CA LEU A 438 6.89 -32.24 10.79
C LEU A 438 7.11 -32.51 9.29
N ILE A 439 7.80 -33.62 9.02
CA ILE A 439 7.98 -34.27 7.71
C ILE A 439 8.69 -33.38 6.67
N SER A 440 10.02 -33.52 6.58
CA SER A 440 10.80 -32.95 5.47
C SER A 440 10.79 -33.91 4.26
N PRO A 441 11.00 -33.42 3.02
CA PRO A 441 11.16 -34.29 1.86
C PRO A 441 12.26 -35.35 2.04
N GLU A 442 13.31 -35.06 2.82
CA GLU A 442 14.33 -36.06 3.14
C GLU A 442 13.79 -37.19 4.04
N SER A 443 12.84 -36.91 4.94
CA SER A 443 12.20 -37.94 5.78
C SER A 443 11.28 -38.90 4.99
N LEU A 444 10.98 -38.58 3.73
CA LEU A 444 10.20 -39.43 2.81
C LEU A 444 11.08 -40.28 1.88
N ARG A 445 12.42 -40.19 1.98
CA ARG A 445 13.33 -41.15 1.32
C ARG A 445 13.32 -42.49 2.07
N ILE A 446 12.20 -43.21 1.98
CA ILE A 446 12.07 -44.57 2.52
C ILE A 446 12.38 -45.63 1.44
N LEU A 447 12.58 -45.24 0.19
CA LEU A 447 12.96 -46.15 -0.89
C LEU A 447 14.08 -45.52 -1.74
N SER A 448 15.32 -45.70 -1.28
CA SER A 448 16.51 -45.65 -2.12
C SER A 448 17.23 -46.97 -2.03
#